data_AF-A4RUZ6-F1
#
_entry.id   AF-A4RUZ6-F1
#
_cell.length_a   1.000
_cell.length_b   1.000
_cell.length_c   1.000
_cell.angle_alpha   90.00
_cell.angle_beta   90.00
_cell.angle_gamma   90.00
#
_symmetry.space_group_name_H-M   'P 1'
#
loop_
_entity.id
_entity.type
_entity.pdbx_description
1 polymer ?
#
loop_
_entity_poly.entity_id
_entity_poly.type
_entity_poly.pdbx_seq_one_letter_code
_entity_poly.pdbx_strand_id
1 'polypeptide(L)'
;KLDEFWARSSSSGGATVVLAASGEDGFAVAHAGDSAAYACFADSSGRAKARRLTQDHGLDNENERKRLDALGVKIVRARGKLRVGGELLVTRALGGARHKAFGVVATPEIMRRRWKRDEMGLILTSDGTTDALRADDA
;
A
#
# COMPACT_ATOMS: atom_id res chain seq x y z
N LYS A 1 -18.35 8.29 6.05
CA LYS A 1 -17.20 7.40 5.76
C LYS A 1 -16.01 8.24 5.28
N LEU A 2 -14.75 7.81 5.41
CA LEU A 2 -13.56 8.63 5.08
C LEU A 2 -13.57 9.21 3.66
N ASP A 3 -14.11 8.49 2.67
CA ASP A 3 -14.20 8.98 1.29
C ASP A 3 -15.17 10.18 1.14
N GLU A 4 -16.27 10.21 1.91
CA GLU A 4 -17.20 11.35 1.94
C GLU A 4 -16.58 12.58 2.61
N PHE A 5 -15.73 12.36 3.61
CA PHE A 5 -14.97 13.44 4.24
C PHE A 5 -14.03 14.11 3.21
N TRP A 6 -13.30 13.30 2.45
CA TRP A 6 -12.38 13.82 1.43
C TRP A 6 -13.09 14.46 0.24
N ALA A 7 -14.25 13.93 -0.19
CA ALA A 7 -15.05 14.53 -1.25
C ALA A 7 -15.50 15.97 -0.92
N ARG A 8 -15.57 16.34 0.36
CA ARG A 8 -15.92 17.69 0.83
C ARG A 8 -14.70 18.60 1.03
N SER A 9 -13.49 18.09 0.87
CA SER A 9 -12.25 18.86 1.05
C SER A 9 -11.81 19.48 -0.28
N SER A 10 -11.30 20.72 -0.25
CA SER A 10 -10.70 21.38 -1.42
C SER A 10 -9.24 20.97 -1.69
N SER A 11 -8.66 20.07 -0.88
CA SER A 11 -7.27 19.64 -1.04
C SER A 11 -7.14 18.64 -2.19
N SER A 12 -6.24 18.96 -3.12
CA SER A 12 -5.86 18.08 -4.23
C SER A 12 -4.75 17.09 -3.85
N GLY A 13 -4.07 17.30 -2.72
CA GLY A 13 -2.98 16.45 -2.25
C GLY A 13 -3.50 15.13 -1.67
N GLY A 14 -2.77 14.05 -1.93
CA GLY A 14 -3.02 12.73 -1.36
C GLY A 14 -1.73 12.11 -0.86
N ALA A 15 -1.86 11.12 0.00
CA ALA A 15 -0.73 10.40 0.58
C ALA A 15 -0.99 8.90 0.59
N THR A 16 0.05 8.13 0.31
CA THR A 16 0.09 6.72 0.64
C THR A 16 0.35 6.57 2.14
N VAL A 17 -0.04 5.43 2.69
CA VAL A 17 0.13 5.16 4.12
C VAL A 17 0.40 3.68 4.32
N VAL A 18 1.32 3.40 5.24
CA VAL A 18 1.48 2.10 5.87
C VAL A 18 1.61 2.35 7.38
N LEU A 19 0.81 1.67 8.18
CA LEU A 19 0.74 1.82 9.63
C LEU A 19 0.80 0.44 10.27
N ALA A 20 1.60 0.30 11.31
CA ALA A 20 1.62 -0.89 12.16
C ALA A 20 1.15 -0.55 13.57
N ALA A 21 0.35 -1.45 14.15
CA ALA A 21 0.00 -1.45 15.57
C ALA A 21 0.39 -2.82 16.14
N SER A 22 1.25 -2.84 17.16
CA SER A 22 1.74 -4.05 17.81
C SER A 22 1.24 -4.15 19.24
N GLY A 23 0.97 -5.37 19.69
CA GLY A 23 0.73 -5.73 21.09
C GLY A 23 1.52 -6.99 21.46
N GLU A 24 1.28 -7.54 22.65
CA GLU A 24 2.00 -8.72 23.17
C GLU A 24 1.83 -9.95 22.26
N ASP A 25 0.61 -10.21 21.76
CA ASP A 25 0.31 -11.45 21.03
C ASP A 25 0.50 -11.35 19.50
N GLY A 26 0.82 -10.17 18.97
CA GLY A 26 0.86 -9.97 17.53
C GLY A 26 0.78 -8.52 17.10
N PHE A 27 0.46 -8.34 15.82
CA PHE A 27 0.38 -7.02 15.24
C PHE A 27 -0.67 -6.95 14.13
N ALA A 28 -1.05 -5.72 13.80
CA ALA A 28 -1.86 -5.37 12.64
C ALA A 28 -1.09 -4.39 11.76
N VAL A 29 -1.19 -4.57 10.44
CA VAL A 29 -0.72 -3.60 9.45
C VAL A 29 -1.91 -3.12 8.64
N ALA A 30 -2.07 -1.81 8.52
CA ALA A 30 -3.06 -1.17 7.65
C ALA A 30 -2.32 -0.33 6.61
N HIS A 31 -2.67 -0.47 5.33
CA HIS A 31 -2.02 0.28 4.26
C HIS A 31 -2.97 0.71 3.15
N ALA A 32 -2.68 1.83 2.51
CA ALA A 32 -3.32 2.33 1.30
C ALA A 32 -2.28 2.99 0.41
N GLY A 33 -2.12 2.50 -0.83
CA GLY A 33 -1.04 2.89 -1.73
C GLY A 33 0.02 1.80 -1.89
N ASP A 34 1.23 2.22 -2.23
CA ASP A 34 2.42 1.40 -2.54
C ASP A 34 3.51 1.47 -1.46
N SER A 35 3.25 2.14 -0.34
CA SER A 35 4.09 1.98 0.85
C SER A 35 3.90 0.59 1.45
N ALA A 36 4.99 0.01 1.91
CA ALA A 36 5.07 -1.42 2.21
C ALA A 36 5.49 -1.71 3.64
N ALA A 37 5.02 -2.85 4.16
CA ALA A 37 5.49 -3.43 5.41
C ALA A 37 6.15 -4.79 5.18
N TYR A 38 7.20 -5.07 5.95
CA TYR A 38 7.95 -6.32 5.94
C TYR A 38 8.07 -6.85 7.36
N ALA A 39 8.09 -8.18 7.50
CA ALA A 39 8.53 -8.84 8.72
C ALA A 39 9.99 -9.27 8.57
N CYS A 40 10.80 -8.92 9.56
CA CYS A 40 12.22 -9.26 9.60
C CYS A 40 12.44 -10.49 10.44
N PHE A 41 13.28 -11.41 9.97
CA PHE A 41 13.63 -12.65 10.65
C PHE A 41 15.06 -13.05 10.29
N ALA A 42 15.67 -13.93 11.08
CA ALA A 42 16.95 -14.54 10.73
C ALA A 42 16.70 -15.87 10.01
N ASP A 43 17.36 -16.10 8.88
CA ASP A 43 17.35 -17.42 8.22
C ASP A 43 18.15 -18.45 9.04
N SER A 44 18.15 -19.71 8.61
CA SER A 44 18.88 -20.78 9.29
C SER A 44 20.40 -20.59 9.35
N SER A 45 20.95 -19.65 8.57
CA SER A 45 22.37 -19.27 8.59
C SER A 45 22.64 -18.03 9.46
N GLY A 46 21.62 -17.50 10.14
CA GLY A 46 21.72 -16.30 10.97
C GLY A 46 21.71 -14.99 10.18
N ARG A 47 21.43 -15.01 8.87
CA ARG A 47 21.36 -13.79 8.06
C ARG A 47 19.99 -13.15 8.18
N ALA A 48 19.96 -11.84 8.30
CA ALA A 48 18.71 -11.08 8.27
C ALA A 48 18.01 -11.25 6.92
N LYS A 49 16.70 -11.46 6.98
CA LYS A 49 15.80 -11.57 5.84
C LYS A 49 14.53 -10.79 6.12
N ALA A 50 13.94 -10.22 5.06
CA ALA A 50 12.68 -9.53 5.14
C ALA A 50 11.63 -10.22 4.26
N ARG A 51 10.44 -10.46 4.80
CA ARG A 51 9.29 -11.00 4.06
C ARG A 51 8.20 -9.94 3.98
N ARG A 52 7.81 -9.60 2.75
CA ARG A 52 6.75 -8.63 2.50
C ARG A 52 5.41 -9.08 3.10
N LEU A 53 4.69 -8.14 3.69
CA LEU A 53 3.39 -8.35 4.34
C LEU A 53 2.23 -7.69 3.61
N THR A 54 2.53 -6.71 2.76
CA THR A 54 1.55 -5.92 2.00
C THR A 54 1.71 -6.18 0.50
N GLN A 55 0.65 -5.91 -0.25
CA GLN A 55 0.66 -5.94 -1.71
C GLN A 55 0.36 -4.54 -2.23
N ASP A 56 1.12 -4.06 -3.20
CA ASP A 56 0.92 -2.70 -3.70
C ASP A 56 -0.49 -2.49 -4.23
N HIS A 57 -1.08 -1.35 -3.85
CA HIS A 57 -2.32 -0.88 -4.45
C HIS A 57 -2.01 -0.15 -5.75
N GLY A 58 -1.51 -0.89 -6.74
CA GLY A 58 -1.19 -0.44 -8.09
C GLY A 58 -2.04 -1.13 -9.15
N LEU A 59 -1.82 -0.77 -10.42
CA LEU A 59 -2.55 -1.38 -11.55
C LEU A 59 -2.04 -2.77 -11.92
N ASP A 60 -0.83 -3.11 -11.52
CA ASP A 60 -0.25 -4.45 -11.55
C ASP A 60 -0.93 -5.42 -10.58
N ASN A 61 -1.62 -4.91 -9.56
CA ASN A 61 -2.47 -5.72 -8.68
C ASN A 61 -3.81 -6.04 -9.37
N GLU A 62 -4.04 -7.32 -9.65
CA GLU A 62 -5.24 -7.80 -10.36
C GLU A 62 -6.54 -7.52 -9.58
N ASN A 63 -6.50 -7.59 -8.24
CA ASN A 63 -7.68 -7.31 -7.42
C ASN A 63 -8.08 -5.83 -7.51
N GLU A 64 -7.10 -4.93 -7.50
CA GLU A 64 -7.36 -3.50 -7.68
C GLU A 64 -7.82 -3.18 -9.10
N ARG A 65 -7.25 -3.85 -10.11
CA ARG A 65 -7.69 -3.70 -11.49
C ARG A 65 -9.15 -4.13 -11.67
N LYS A 66 -9.52 -5.32 -11.18
CA LYS A 66 -10.90 -5.81 -11.21
C LYS A 66 -11.86 -4.84 -10.51
N ARG A 67 -11.45 -4.29 -9.37
CA ARG A 67 -12.24 -3.29 -8.63
C ARG A 67 -12.47 -2.02 -9.45
N LEU A 68 -11.43 -1.50 -10.13
CA LEU A 68 -11.54 -0.32 -10.97
C LEU A 68 -12.36 -0.58 -12.24
N ASP A 69 -12.19 -1.75 -12.86
CA ASP A 69 -12.96 -2.17 -14.04
C ASP A 69 -14.46 -2.28 -13.72
N ALA A 70 -14.82 -2.84 -12.57
CA ALA A 70 -16.20 -2.91 -12.10
C ALA A 70 -16.84 -1.53 -11.86
N LEU A 71 -16.02 -0.50 -11.62
CA LEU A 71 -16.44 0.90 -11.46
C LEU A 71 -16.43 1.68 -12.78
N GLY A 72 -16.05 1.05 -13.90
CA GLY A 72 -15.91 1.73 -15.19
C GLY A 72 -14.81 2.79 -15.21
N VAL A 73 -13.80 2.68 -14.32
CA VAL A 73 -12.73 3.67 -14.20
C VAL A 73 -11.82 3.60 -15.41
N LYS A 74 -11.52 4.76 -15.99
CA LYS A 74 -10.59 4.87 -17.11
C LYS A 74 -9.13 4.71 -16.64
N ILE A 75 -8.47 3.66 -17.13
CA ILE A 75 -7.02 3.48 -17.01
C ILE A 75 -6.35 4.03 -18.27
N VAL A 76 -5.38 4.93 -18.10
CA VAL A 76 -4.68 5.60 -19.21
C VAL A 76 -3.18 5.33 -19.12
N ARG A 77 -2.54 4.98 -20.23
CA ARG A 77 -1.08 4.91 -20.31
C ARG A 77 -0.52 6.31 -20.55
N ALA A 78 0.28 6.81 -19.61
CA ALA A 78 0.95 8.12 -19.74
C ALA A 78 2.33 8.08 -19.06
N ARG A 79 3.33 8.69 -19.72
CA ARG A 79 4.73 8.69 -19.26
C ARG A 79 5.26 7.27 -19.01
N GLY A 80 4.98 6.34 -19.92
CA GLY A 80 5.45 4.95 -19.86
C GLY A 80 4.74 4.03 -18.87
N LYS A 81 3.93 4.55 -17.94
CA LYS A 81 3.21 3.78 -16.91
C LYS A 81 1.69 3.89 -17.08
N LEU A 82 0.96 2.89 -16.57
CA LEU A 82 -0.51 2.96 -16.48
C LEU A 82 -0.90 3.85 -15.31
N ARG A 83 -1.94 4.67 -15.47
CA ARG A 83 -2.42 5.61 -14.46
C ARG A 83 -3.94 5.62 -14.35
N VAL A 84 -4.45 5.69 -13.13
CA VAL A 84 -5.86 5.91 -12.82
C VAL A 84 -6.23 7.35 -13.18
N GLY A 85 -7.23 7.52 -14.06
CA GLY A 85 -7.63 8.84 -14.56
C GLY A 85 -6.53 9.59 -15.33
N GLY A 86 -5.45 8.90 -15.73
CA GLY A 86 -4.27 9.53 -16.35
C GLY A 86 -3.30 10.22 -15.39
N GLU A 87 -3.59 10.25 -14.08
CA GLU A 87 -2.78 10.98 -13.10
C GLU A 87 -2.02 10.07 -12.13
N LEU A 88 -2.71 9.14 -11.46
CA LEU A 88 -2.15 8.42 -10.32
C LEU A 88 -1.64 7.02 -10.67
N LEU A 89 -0.52 6.63 -10.08
CA LEU A 89 0.03 5.27 -10.20
C LEU A 89 -0.60 4.30 -9.18
N VAL A 90 -1.12 4.84 -8.08
CA VAL A 90 -1.80 4.09 -7.02
C VAL A 90 -3.32 4.12 -7.17
N THR A 91 -3.97 3.07 -6.66
CA THR A 91 -5.43 2.89 -6.69
C THR A 91 -6.08 3.17 -5.33
N ARG A 92 -5.26 3.33 -4.27
CA ARG A 92 -5.71 3.72 -2.94
C ARG A 92 -4.78 4.79 -2.36
N ALA A 93 -5.35 5.79 -1.69
CA ALA A 93 -4.62 6.87 -1.03
C ALA A 93 -5.52 7.61 -0.04
N LEU A 94 -4.93 8.14 1.03
CA LEU A 94 -5.58 9.14 1.87
C LEU A 94 -5.60 10.49 1.14
N GLY A 95 -6.59 11.35 1.44
CA GLY A 95 -6.73 12.62 0.73
C GLY A 95 -7.08 12.41 -0.75
N GLY A 96 -6.62 13.32 -1.62
CA GLY A 96 -6.83 13.24 -3.06
C GLY A 96 -8.31 13.36 -3.44
N ALA A 97 -8.99 14.41 -2.97
CA ALA A 97 -10.43 14.58 -3.14
C ALA A 97 -10.88 14.42 -4.61
N ARG A 98 -10.15 15.06 -5.53
CA ARG A 98 -10.42 14.99 -6.98
C ARG A 98 -10.25 13.58 -7.54
N HIS A 99 -9.43 12.75 -6.89
CA HIS A 99 -9.12 11.40 -7.35
C HIS A 99 -10.14 10.35 -6.92
N LYS A 100 -10.98 10.68 -5.93
CA LYS A 100 -12.09 9.81 -5.50
C LYS A 100 -13.08 9.57 -6.63
N ALA A 101 -13.32 10.58 -7.47
CA ALA A 101 -14.12 10.46 -8.69
C ALA A 101 -13.55 9.46 -9.71
N PHE A 102 -12.25 9.15 -9.63
CA PHE A 102 -11.59 8.14 -10.47
C PHE A 102 -11.47 6.77 -9.78
N GLY A 103 -12.26 6.52 -8.73
CA GLY A 103 -12.28 5.24 -8.04
C GLY A 103 -11.08 4.98 -7.12
N VAL A 104 -10.26 6.00 -6.83
CA VAL A 104 -9.25 5.93 -5.78
C VAL A 104 -9.94 5.95 -4.42
N VAL A 105 -9.67 4.99 -3.55
CA VAL A 105 -10.34 4.88 -2.24
C VAL A 105 -9.36 5.11 -1.09
N ALA A 106 -9.84 5.66 0.02
CA ALA A 106 -9.05 5.83 1.25
C ALA A 106 -9.13 4.60 2.17
N THR A 107 -9.95 3.61 1.83
CA THR A 107 -10.13 2.41 2.65
C THR A 107 -8.86 1.54 2.61
N PRO A 108 -8.18 1.34 3.76
CA PRO A 108 -6.95 0.56 3.78
C PRO A 108 -7.25 -0.94 3.69
N GLU A 109 -6.30 -1.70 3.18
CA GLU A 109 -6.24 -3.14 3.42
C GLU A 109 -5.54 -3.40 4.75
N ILE A 110 -6.14 -4.26 5.58
CA ILE A 110 -5.69 -4.55 6.94
C ILE A 110 -5.34 -6.04 7.07
N MET A 111 -4.09 -6.31 7.43
CA MET A 111 -3.57 -7.63 7.80
C MET A 111 -3.45 -7.71 9.32
N ARG A 112 -3.86 -8.83 9.92
CA ARG A 112 -3.65 -9.12 11.34
C ARG A 112 -3.04 -10.50 11.49
N ARG A 113 -1.98 -10.61 12.29
CA ARG A 113 -1.40 -11.92 12.61
C ARG A 113 -0.63 -11.89 13.91
N ARG A 114 -0.40 -13.09 14.45
CA ARG A 114 0.53 -13.28 15.58
C ARG A 114 1.97 -13.17 15.10
N TRP A 115 2.85 -12.78 16.02
CA TRP A 115 4.29 -12.86 15.83
C TRP A 115 4.71 -14.32 15.62
N LYS A 116 5.62 -14.55 14.69
CA LYS A 116 6.35 -15.83 14.65
C LYS A 116 7.55 -15.75 15.58
N ARG A 117 8.00 -16.90 16.09
CA ARG A 117 9.11 -16.97 17.06
C ARG A 117 10.45 -16.48 16.49
N ASP A 118 10.62 -16.57 15.17
CA ASP A 118 11.81 -16.18 14.42
C ASP A 118 11.79 -14.71 13.95
N GLU A 119 10.67 -14.02 14.15
CA GLU A 119 10.52 -12.63 13.71
C GLU A 119 11.06 -11.65 14.76
N MET A 120 11.93 -10.76 14.32
CA MET A 120 12.60 -9.78 15.15
C MET A 120 11.88 -8.42 15.16
N GLY A 121 11.06 -8.14 14.15
CA GLY A 121 10.34 -6.87 14.06
C GLY A 121 9.69 -6.61 12.70
N LEU A 122 9.27 -5.36 12.51
CA LEU A 122 8.67 -4.86 11.28
C LEU A 122 9.51 -3.73 10.68
N ILE A 123 9.64 -3.73 9.36
CA ILE A 123 10.10 -2.58 8.58
C ILE A 123 8.91 -1.99 7.86
N LEU A 124 8.73 -0.68 7.97
CA LEU A 124 7.74 0.10 7.22
C LEU A 124 8.50 1.08 6.33
N THR A 125 8.17 1.13 5.05
CA THR A 125 8.87 1.98 4.09
C THR A 125 7.98 2.45 2.94
N SER A 126 8.40 3.51 2.26
CA SER A 126 7.80 4.01 1.02
C SER A 126 8.42 3.37 -0.23
N ASP A 127 7.79 3.62 -1.38
CA ASP A 127 8.26 3.22 -2.71
C ASP A 127 9.70 3.66 -3.00
N GLY A 128 10.13 4.83 -2.49
CA GLY A 128 11.50 5.32 -2.64
C GLY A 128 12.60 4.36 -2.13
N THR A 129 12.29 3.44 -1.21
CA THR A 129 13.22 2.37 -0.83
C THR A 129 13.03 1.12 -1.69
N THR A 130 11.78 0.69 -1.91
CA THR A 130 11.49 -0.58 -2.59
C THR A 130 11.75 -0.54 -4.10
N ASP A 131 11.81 0.66 -4.69
CA ASP A 131 12.22 0.87 -6.08
C ASP A 131 13.74 0.68 -6.26
N ALA A 132 14.53 0.93 -5.21
CA ALA A 132 15.99 0.89 -5.25
C ALA A 132 16.57 -0.41 -4.66
N LEU A 133 15.89 -1.00 -3.67
CA LEU A 133 16.38 -2.13 -2.88
C LEU A 133 15.37 -3.28 -2.91
N ARG A 134 15.88 -4.51 -3.01
CA ARG A 134 15.09 -5.72 -2.82
C ARG A 134 15.00 -6.04 -1.33
N ALA A 135 14.02 -6.83 -0.95
CA ALA A 135 13.84 -7.27 0.44
C ALA A 135 15.07 -8.04 0.99
N ASP A 136 15.89 -8.63 0.11
CA ASP A 136 17.14 -9.29 0.47
C ASP A 136 18.33 -8.34 0.63
N ASP A 137 18.19 -7.06 0.24
CA ASP A 137 19.22 -6.01 0.37
C ASP A 137 19.08 -5.22 1.69
N ALA A 138 18.00 -5.47 2.44
CA ALA A 138 17.64 -4.79 3.69
C ALA A 138 18.03 -5.58 4.95
#